data_AF-A0A0F8VYS8-F1
#
_entry.id   AF-A0A0F8VYS8-F1
#
_cell.length_a   1.000
_cell.length_b   1.000
_cell.length_c   1.000
_cell.angle_alpha   90.00
_cell.angle_beta   90.00
_cell.angle_gamma   90.00
#
_symmetry.space_group_name_H-M   'P 1'
#
loop_
_entity.id
_entity.type
_entity.pdbx_description
1 polymer ?
#
loop_
_entity_poly.entity_id
_entity_poly.type
_entity_poly.pdbx_seq_one_letter_code
_entity_poly.pdbx_strand_id
1 'polypeptide(L)'
;NLANDEMMAFVILAGVIMAVLYNMELLRFHGDAQFALFWGVFPLVVGFWAMGGAEMLGIIACIFASGFAFVSALAQRVLSTRVRFLRRQVGEAAIQLQVFNEEHEAFLWGRRETKPWLLEPLDRALMLLSFALPTLAATLFVWRMGL
;
A
#
# COMPACT_ATOMS: atom_id res chain seq x y z
N ASN A 1 -28.44 0.72 -13.82
CA ASN A 1 -28.33 0.06 -15.15
C ASN A 1 -28.03 -1.37 -14.81
N LEU A 2 -28.84 -2.33 -15.28
CA LEU A 2 -28.82 -3.74 -14.83
C LEU A 2 -27.40 -4.33 -14.74
N ALA A 3 -26.54 -4.04 -15.72
CA ALA A 3 -25.15 -4.51 -15.73
C ALA A 3 -24.30 -3.98 -14.55
N ASN A 4 -24.53 -2.74 -14.10
CA ASN A 4 -23.84 -2.18 -12.94
C ASN A 4 -24.38 -2.77 -11.63
N ASP A 5 -25.69 -3.01 -11.56
CA ASP A 5 -26.34 -3.56 -10.39
C ASP A 5 -25.90 -5.02 -10.15
N GLU A 6 -25.80 -5.82 -11.22
CA GLU A 6 -25.24 -7.18 -11.20
C GLU A 6 -23.76 -7.20 -10.79
N MET A 7 -22.96 -6.29 -11.34
CA MET A 7 -21.55 -6.17 -10.98
C MET A 7 -21.36 -5.77 -9.52
N MET A 8 -22.20 -4.84 -9.02
CA MET A 8 -22.17 -4.44 -7.61
C MET A 8 -22.51 -5.62 -6.69
N ALA A 9 -23.55 -6.39 -7.02
CA ALA A 9 -23.88 -7.62 -6.29
C ALA A 9 -22.71 -8.62 -6.29
N PHE A 10 -22.03 -8.80 -7.43
CA PHE A 10 -20.84 -9.64 -7.53
C PHE A 10 -19.70 -9.13 -6.63
N VAL A 11 -19.38 -7.83 -6.68
CA VAL A 11 -18.33 -7.22 -5.88
C VAL A 11 -18.64 -7.32 -4.38
N ILE A 12 -19.91 -7.11 -3.96
CA ILE A 12 -20.33 -7.30 -2.57
C ILE A 12 -20.13 -8.74 -2.12
N LEU A 13 -20.61 -9.71 -2.91
CA LEU A 13 -20.45 -11.14 -2.60
C LEU A 13 -18.96 -11.52 -2.49
N ALA A 14 -18.16 -11.08 -3.45
CA ALA A 14 -16.72 -11.28 -3.44
C ALA A 14 -16.12 -10.68 -2.17
N GLY A 15 -16.47 -9.46 -1.80
CA GLY A 15 -16.03 -8.80 -0.57
C GLY A 15 -16.34 -9.57 0.70
N VAL A 16 -17.56 -10.12 0.82
CA VAL A 16 -17.96 -10.96 1.97
C VAL A 16 -17.10 -12.21 2.04
N ILE A 17 -16.92 -12.93 0.92
CA ILE A 17 -16.09 -14.14 0.86
C ILE A 17 -14.63 -13.80 1.22
N MET A 18 -14.08 -12.74 0.63
CA MET A 18 -12.73 -12.26 0.89
C MET A 18 -12.54 -11.91 2.36
N ALA A 19 -13.48 -11.20 2.99
CA ALA A 19 -13.42 -10.84 4.39
C ALA A 19 -13.40 -12.08 5.30
N VAL A 20 -14.21 -13.10 5.00
CA VAL A 20 -14.22 -14.36 5.75
C VAL A 20 -12.90 -15.10 5.57
N LEU A 21 -12.47 -15.33 4.32
CA LEU A 21 -11.24 -16.08 4.01
C LEU A 21 -10.00 -15.42 4.64
N TYR A 22 -9.90 -14.10 4.57
CA TYR A 22 -8.73 -13.36 5.04
C TYR A 22 -8.62 -13.33 6.57
N ASN A 23 -9.72 -13.07 7.27
CA ASN A 23 -9.73 -12.95 8.74
C ASN A 23 -9.67 -14.31 9.44
N MET A 24 -10.23 -15.35 8.82
CA MET A 24 -10.19 -16.72 9.36
C MET A 24 -8.97 -17.51 8.86
N GLU A 25 -8.08 -16.89 8.09
CA GLU A 25 -6.89 -17.50 7.49
C GLU A 25 -7.18 -18.82 6.73
N LEU A 26 -8.42 -18.97 6.26
CA LEU A 26 -8.86 -20.17 5.54
C LEU A 26 -8.01 -20.31 4.27
N LEU A 27 -7.65 -21.54 3.91
CA LEU A 27 -6.81 -21.82 2.73
C LEU A 27 -5.44 -21.10 2.74
N ARG A 28 -4.93 -20.71 3.91
CA ARG A 28 -3.70 -19.91 4.06
C ARG A 28 -3.80 -18.55 3.36
N PHE A 29 -5.00 -18.00 3.29
CA PHE A 29 -5.32 -16.77 2.57
C PHE A 29 -4.95 -15.53 3.41
N HIS A 30 -3.66 -15.32 3.70
CA HIS A 30 -3.20 -14.19 4.53
C HIS A 30 -1.81 -13.63 4.12
N GLY A 31 -1.48 -13.69 2.83
CA GLY A 31 -0.22 -13.16 2.30
C GLY A 31 -0.28 -11.67 1.91
N ASP A 32 0.86 -11.16 1.43
CA ASP A 32 0.99 -9.75 1.04
C ASP A 32 0.24 -9.42 -0.25
N ALA A 33 0.20 -10.33 -1.22
CA ALA A 33 -0.59 -10.17 -2.43
C ALA A 33 -2.09 -10.14 -2.11
N GLN A 34 -2.55 -11.03 -1.23
CA GLN A 34 -3.93 -11.05 -0.74
C GLN A 34 -4.26 -9.74 -0.01
N PHE A 35 -3.33 -9.25 0.82
CA PHE A 35 -3.50 -7.96 1.48
C PHE A 35 -3.69 -6.83 0.46
N ALA A 36 -2.80 -6.73 -0.54
CA ALA A 36 -2.87 -5.65 -1.51
C ALA A 36 -4.12 -5.72 -2.40
N LEU A 37 -4.59 -6.94 -2.74
CA LEU A 37 -5.87 -7.11 -3.43
C LEU A 37 -7.04 -6.66 -2.56
N PHE A 38 -7.08 -7.06 -1.30
CA PHE A 38 -8.28 -6.90 -0.47
C PHE A 38 -8.39 -5.52 0.18
N TRP A 39 -7.24 -4.93 0.52
CA TRP A 39 -7.18 -3.64 1.21
C TRP A 39 -6.79 -2.49 0.29
N GLY A 40 -6.26 -2.77 -0.90
CA GLY A 40 -5.93 -1.79 -1.93
C GLY A 40 -6.91 -1.81 -3.10
N VAL A 41 -6.89 -2.90 -3.88
CA VAL A 41 -7.65 -2.99 -5.14
C VAL A 41 -9.16 -3.03 -4.91
N PHE A 42 -9.61 -3.86 -3.98
CA PHE A 42 -11.03 -4.11 -3.78
C PHE A 42 -11.82 -2.83 -3.41
N PRO A 43 -11.40 -1.99 -2.45
CA PRO A 43 -12.09 -0.72 -2.17
C PRO A 43 -12.16 0.22 -3.37
N LEU A 44 -11.12 0.24 -4.22
CA LEU A 44 -11.11 1.04 -5.43
C LEU A 44 -12.14 0.56 -6.44
N VAL A 45 -12.20 -0.76 -6.69
CA VAL A 45 -13.18 -1.37 -7.60
C VAL A 45 -14.60 -1.14 -7.10
N VAL A 46 -14.85 -1.27 -5.79
CA VAL A 46 -16.14 -0.94 -5.18
C VAL A 46 -16.53 0.52 -5.45
N GLY A 47 -15.62 1.47 -5.18
CA GLY A 47 -15.87 2.90 -5.41
C GLY A 47 -16.14 3.22 -6.87
N PHE A 48 -15.40 2.61 -7.79
CA PHE A 48 -15.58 2.78 -9.23
C PHE A 48 -16.99 2.38 -9.71
N TRP A 49 -17.46 1.19 -9.31
CA TRP A 49 -18.80 0.74 -9.70
C TRP A 49 -19.90 1.52 -8.99
N ALA A 50 -19.68 1.93 -7.73
CA ALA A 50 -20.62 2.77 -6.98
C ALA A 50 -20.83 4.14 -7.62
N MET A 51 -19.81 4.66 -8.30
CA MET A 51 -19.86 5.91 -9.07
C MET A 51 -20.45 5.75 -10.48
N GLY A 52 -20.91 4.55 -10.87
CA GLY A 52 -21.52 4.33 -12.18
C GLY A 52 -20.53 4.07 -13.32
N GLY A 53 -19.31 3.59 -13.02
CA GLY A 53 -18.21 3.40 -13.96
C GLY A 53 -18.39 2.33 -15.05
N ALA A 54 -19.53 2.23 -15.72
CA ALA A 54 -19.76 1.20 -16.73
C ALA A 54 -19.19 1.53 -18.14
N GLU A 55 -18.64 2.72 -18.35
CA GLU A 55 -18.09 3.13 -19.65
C GLU A 55 -16.74 2.46 -19.95
N MET A 56 -16.47 2.11 -21.21
CA MET A 56 -15.25 1.38 -21.61
C MET A 56 -13.95 2.09 -21.21
N LEU A 57 -13.89 3.42 -21.39
CA LEU A 57 -12.75 4.23 -20.93
C LEU A 57 -12.62 4.22 -19.41
N GLY A 58 -13.76 4.16 -18.70
CA GLY A 58 -13.80 3.96 -17.25
C GLY A 58 -13.21 2.63 -16.83
N ILE A 59 -13.53 1.53 -17.54
CA ILE A 59 -13.01 0.18 -17.21
C ILE A 59 -11.48 0.15 -17.35
N ILE A 60 -10.94 0.72 -18.43
CA ILE A 60 -9.48 0.80 -18.62
C ILE A 60 -8.83 1.61 -17.49
N ALA A 61 -9.40 2.77 -17.14
CA ALA A 61 -8.92 3.57 -16.01
C ALA A 61 -8.97 2.79 -14.69
N CYS A 62 -10.04 2.02 -14.45
CA CYS A 62 -10.18 1.17 -13.28
C CYS A 62 -9.08 0.10 -13.17
N ILE A 63 -8.67 -0.51 -14.29
CA ILE A 63 -7.57 -1.49 -14.32
C ILE A 63 -6.23 -0.84 -13.90
N PHE A 64 -5.89 0.31 -14.49
CA PHE A 64 -4.66 1.02 -14.13
C PHE A 64 -4.68 1.51 -12.69
N ALA A 65 -5.82 2.07 -12.26
CA ALA A 65 -6.01 2.54 -10.89
C ALA A 65 -5.93 1.36 -9.89
N SER A 66 -6.43 0.18 -10.25
CA SER A 66 -6.25 -1.06 -9.49
C SER A 66 -4.79 -1.45 -9.37
N GLY A 67 -4.02 -1.41 -10.46
CA GLY A 67 -2.57 -1.66 -10.44
C GLY A 67 -1.83 -0.69 -9.51
N PHE A 68 -2.18 0.59 -9.57
CA PHE A 68 -1.65 1.60 -8.67
C PHE A 68 -1.98 1.31 -7.20
N ALA A 69 -3.24 0.98 -6.89
CA ALA A 69 -3.68 0.65 -5.54
C ALA A 69 -2.98 -0.60 -5.00
N PHE A 70 -2.79 -1.63 -5.84
CA PHE A 70 -2.09 -2.86 -5.49
C PHE A 70 -0.64 -2.59 -5.09
N VAL A 71 0.13 -1.92 -5.97
CA VAL A 71 1.55 -1.62 -5.71
C VAL A 71 1.71 -0.69 -4.51
N SER A 72 0.84 0.31 -4.37
CA SER A 72 0.85 1.22 -3.21
C SER A 72 0.58 0.47 -1.89
N ALA A 73 -0.41 -0.43 -1.88
CA ALA A 73 -0.72 -1.24 -0.71
C ALA A 73 0.43 -2.20 -0.35
N LEU A 74 1.06 -2.83 -1.36
CA LEU A 74 2.26 -3.66 -1.14
C LEU A 74 3.42 -2.85 -0.55
N ALA A 75 3.71 -1.67 -1.11
CA ALA A 75 4.76 -0.80 -0.60
C ALA A 75 4.53 -0.44 0.89
N GLN A 76 3.30 -0.07 1.24
CA GLN A 76 2.91 0.19 2.62
C GLN A 76 3.04 -1.06 3.51
N ARG A 77 2.62 -2.24 3.04
CA ARG A 77 2.74 -3.52 3.78
C ARG A 77 4.20 -3.86 4.06
N VAL A 78 5.08 -3.75 3.06
CA VAL A 78 6.52 -4.03 3.19
C VAL A 78 7.17 -3.11 4.23
N LEU A 79 6.91 -1.80 4.15
CA LEU A 79 7.46 -0.82 5.08
C LEU A 79 6.90 -1.00 6.49
N SER A 80 5.57 -1.08 6.63
CA SER A 80 4.88 -1.15 7.93
C SER A 80 5.18 -2.43 8.70
N THR A 81 5.36 -3.56 8.01
CA THR A 81 5.72 -4.83 8.64
C THR A 81 7.11 -4.73 9.28
N ARG A 82 8.09 -4.16 8.57
CA ARG A 82 9.43 -3.94 9.14
C ARG A 82 9.40 -2.96 10.31
N VAL A 83 8.69 -1.85 10.19
CA VAL A 83 8.53 -0.87 11.29
C VAL A 83 7.87 -1.51 12.50
N ARG A 84 6.79 -2.26 12.32
CA ARG A 84 6.07 -2.92 13.42
C ARG A 84 6.96 -3.94 14.13
N PHE A 85 7.74 -4.73 13.38
CA PHE A 85 8.73 -5.65 13.93
C PHE A 85 9.78 -4.91 14.77
N LEU A 86 10.44 -3.90 14.18
CA LEU A 86 11.45 -3.10 14.88
C LEU A 86 10.88 -2.43 16.14
N ARG A 87 9.69 -1.84 16.09
CA ARG A 87 9.08 -1.15 17.24
C ARG A 87 8.66 -2.11 18.34
N ARG A 88 8.02 -3.24 18.00
CA ARG A 88 7.34 -4.12 18.99
C ARG A 88 8.18 -5.31 19.44
N GLN A 89 9.15 -5.77 18.65
CA GLN A 89 9.88 -7.01 18.91
C GLN A 89 11.39 -6.81 19.11
N VAL A 90 11.95 -5.67 18.67
CA VAL A 90 13.39 -5.40 18.83
C VAL A 90 13.61 -4.48 20.03
N GLY A 91 14.32 -4.96 21.05
CA GLY A 91 14.69 -4.16 22.23
C GLY A 91 15.77 -3.13 21.93
N GLU A 92 16.88 -3.57 21.33
CA GLU A 92 18.03 -2.74 20.98
C GLU A 92 18.57 -3.14 19.59
N ALA A 93 19.14 -2.18 18.85
CA ALA A 93 19.86 -2.44 17.62
C ALA A 93 21.11 -1.55 17.56
N ALA A 94 22.26 -2.15 17.21
CA ALA A 94 23.51 -1.46 16.96
C ALA A 94 23.86 -1.60 15.47
N ILE A 95 24.11 -0.49 14.80
CA ILE A 95 24.51 -0.45 13.40
C ILE A 95 25.95 0.06 13.34
N GLN A 96 26.80 -0.66 12.61
CA GLN A 96 28.16 -0.24 12.32
C GLN A 96 28.27 0.04 10.82
N LEU A 97 28.52 1.29 10.46
CA LEU A 97 28.68 1.74 9.08
C LEU A 97 30.17 1.90 8.77
N GLN A 98 30.65 1.32 7.68
CA GLN A 98 31.98 1.64 7.14
C GLN A 98 31.75 2.54 5.93
N VAL A 99 32.33 3.74 5.96
CA VAL A 99 32.17 4.74 4.89
C VAL A 99 33.50 4.84 4.15
N PHE A 100 33.45 4.67 2.84
CA PHE A 100 34.60 4.82 1.96
C PHE A 100 34.58 6.25 1.37
N ASN A 101 35.75 6.90 1.26
CA ASN A 101 35.86 8.14 0.50
C ASN A 101 35.99 7.84 -1.01
N GLU A 102 36.06 8.89 -1.85
CA GLU A 102 36.26 8.76 -3.30
C GLU A 102 37.57 8.07 -3.69
N GLU A 103 38.57 8.05 -2.80
CA GLU A 103 39.86 7.35 -2.97
C GLU A 103 39.79 5.87 -2.54
N HIS A 104 38.60 5.37 -2.17
CA HIS A 104 38.34 4.01 -1.68
C HIS A 104 39.13 3.63 -0.41
N GLU A 105 39.71 4.60 0.29
CA GLU A 105 40.27 4.37 1.61
C GLU A 105 39.11 4.17 2.61
N ALA A 106 39.15 3.05 3.33
CA ALA A 106 38.16 2.74 4.34
C ALA A 106 38.33 3.70 5.53
N PHE A 107 37.46 4.71 5.65
CA PHE A 107 37.47 5.59 6.80
C PHE A 107 36.69 4.94 7.95
N LEU A 108 37.40 4.48 8.98
CA LEU A 108 36.83 3.87 10.19
C LEU A 108 36.25 4.91 11.17
N TRP A 109 35.60 5.98 10.69
CA TRP A 109 34.58 6.63 11.53
C TRP A 109 33.31 5.81 11.43
N GLY A 110 33.32 4.68 12.14
CA GLY A 110 32.16 3.83 12.30
C GLY A 110 31.08 4.59 13.04
N ARG A 111 30.19 5.28 12.32
CA ARG A 111 29.02 5.92 12.93
C ARG A 111 28.20 4.80 13.55
N ARG A 112 28.26 4.69 14.88
CA ARG A 112 27.45 3.72 15.61
C ARG A 112 26.06 4.29 15.71
N GLU A 113 25.20 3.82 14.83
CA GLU A 113 23.80 4.21 14.85
C GLU A 113 22.99 3.24 15.69
N THR A 114 21.81 3.68 16.08
CA THR A 114 20.90 2.95 16.97
C THR A 114 19.58 2.66 16.27
N LYS A 115 18.73 1.86 16.89
CA LYS A 115 17.38 1.52 16.39
C LYS A 115 16.58 2.71 15.79
N PRO A 116 16.53 3.92 16.39
CA PRO A 116 15.89 5.09 15.79
C PRO A 116 16.33 5.42 14.37
N TRP A 117 17.63 5.27 14.08
CA TRP A 117 18.19 5.54 12.75
C TRP A 117 17.64 4.60 11.67
N LEU A 118 17.36 3.33 12.02
CA LEU A 118 16.72 2.37 11.11
C LEU A 118 15.22 2.66 10.90
N LEU A 119 14.56 3.19 11.93
CA LEU A 119 13.12 3.47 11.90
C LEU A 119 12.79 4.74 11.12
N GLU A 120 13.61 5.78 11.29
CA GLU A 120 13.36 7.12 10.75
C GLU A 120 13.04 7.15 9.25
N PRO A 121 13.85 6.57 8.33
CA PRO A 121 13.54 6.59 6.90
C PRO A 121 12.26 5.81 6.57
N LEU A 122 11.99 4.70 7.27
CA LEU A 122 10.80 3.88 7.04
C LEU A 122 9.53 4.60 7.50
N ASP A 123 9.58 5.24 8.67
CA ASP A 123 8.48 6.03 9.22
C ASP A 123 8.20 7.25 8.33
N ARG A 124 9.24 7.95 7.87
CA ARG A 124 9.11 9.07 6.92
C ARG A 124 8.51 8.59 5.59
N ALA A 125 8.95 7.46 5.05
CA ALA A 125 8.39 6.91 3.81
C ALA A 125 6.91 6.55 3.96
N LEU A 126 6.51 5.92 5.07
CA LEU A 126 5.11 5.63 5.38
C LEU A 126 4.27 6.91 5.52
N MET A 127 4.80 7.92 6.21
CA MET A 127 4.15 9.22 6.34
C MET A 127 3.94 9.87 4.96
N LEU A 128 4.97 9.94 4.13
CA LEU A 128 4.86 10.49 2.77
C LEU A 128 3.85 9.71 1.91
N LEU A 129 3.84 8.38 1.97
CA LEU A 129 2.84 7.56 1.27
C LEU A 129 1.41 7.85 1.74
N SER A 130 1.22 8.10 3.05
CA SER A 130 -0.08 8.44 3.61
C SER A 130 -0.61 9.80 3.14
N PHE A 131 0.27 10.74 2.77
CA PHE A 131 -0.11 12.02 2.16
C PHE A 131 -0.23 11.94 0.64
N ALA A 132 0.61 11.15 -0.02
CA ALA A 132 0.62 11.01 -1.47
C ALA A 132 -0.73 10.49 -2.01
N LEU A 133 -1.32 9.48 -1.35
CA LEU A 133 -2.57 8.87 -1.80
C LEU A 133 -3.78 9.83 -1.73
N PRO A 134 -4.08 10.49 -0.59
CA PRO A 134 -5.13 11.50 -0.53
C PRO A 134 -4.88 12.69 -1.47
N THR A 135 -3.62 13.10 -1.64
CA THR A 135 -3.27 14.19 -2.57
C THR A 135 -3.61 13.81 -4.01
N LEU A 136 -3.24 12.60 -4.46
CA LEU A 136 -3.61 12.11 -5.77
C LEU A 136 -5.14 12.01 -5.92
N ALA A 137 -5.84 11.49 -4.92
CA ALA A 137 -7.29 11.38 -4.93
C ALA A 137 -7.97 12.76 -5.03
N ALA A 138 -7.50 13.76 -4.27
CA ALA A 138 -7.97 15.13 -4.34
C ALA A 138 -7.72 15.76 -5.72
N THR A 139 -6.53 15.56 -6.30
CA THR A 139 -6.20 16.01 -7.66
C THR A 139 -7.16 15.43 -8.69
N LEU A 140 -7.40 14.12 -8.66
CA LEU A 140 -8.32 13.45 -9.58
C LEU A 140 -9.77 13.91 -9.38
N PHE A 141 -10.17 14.16 -8.14
CA PHE A 141 -11.49 14.68 -7.82
C PHE A 141 -11.71 16.10 -8.35
N VAL A 142 -10.76 17.01 -8.12
CA VAL A 142 -10.79 18.39 -8.64
C VAL A 142 -10.83 18.37 -10.17
N TRP A 143 -9.96 17.57 -10.79
CA TRP A 143 -9.95 17.39 -12.25
C TRP A 143 -11.30 16.89 -12.78
N ARG A 144 -11.93 15.93 -12.09
CA ARG A 144 -13.25 15.39 -12.46
C ARG A 144 -14.38 16.41 -12.34
N MET A 145 -14.25 17.40 -11.45
CA MET A 145 -15.19 18.50 -11.25
C MET A 145 -15.01 19.64 -12.24
N GLY A 146 -13.92 19.63 -13.03
CA GLY A 146 -13.62 20.69 -14.01
C GLY A 146 -13.14 22.00 -13.39
N LEU A 147 -12.59 21.94 -12.17
CA LEU A 147 -11.88 23.03 -11.50
C LEU A 147 -10.40 23.02 -11.88
#